data_AF-A0A5E4KL70-F1
#
_entry.id   AF-A0A5E4KL70-F1
#
_cell.length_a   1.000
_cell.length_b   1.000
_cell.length_c   1.000
_cell.angle_alpha   90.00
_cell.angle_beta   90.00
_cell.angle_gamma   90.00
#
_symmetry.space_group_name_H-M   'P 1'
#
loop_
_entity.id
_entity.type
_entity.pdbx_description
1 polymer ?
#
loop_
_entity_poly.entity_id
_entity_poly.type
_entity_poly.pdbx_seq_one_letter_code
_entity_poly.pdbx_strand_id
1 'polypeptide(L)'
;MGNKIIEMYSNFITRFPVVVLVIMLLVSVFAIHMAGTIQTKKSDMKSMLPQDVDAIKTLNSIENEFGSTNMVSFAIETDPAYQGSDEVRDVRDARVILYMDQLSTLALHTDNVIDVTSPASILKSINGGKLPQSLREIQVLTDKNGLFDRSISKDYTLALVTIRTTDDVDLNSLEPELEKILGEVPKPPGITASLCGSVMESQKMQKAIEPDMGRTSMYSLVGILIIVLVLFRSIKYGFTPMTTIIFGTLWTMGYVGLIGMGMSSQTTGVVSMIMGIGIEFGIQLVTRYRLELQNLPRLMEQHPQFQLKPNDAMAVTLNNVITPMMTTTLAALIGFQAMSLGRLTFLGDMGTMMSYGVAASMIAAITIVPAIILIIDTMNMKKIYNKLRTV
;
A
#
# COMPACT_ATOMS: atom_id res chain seq x y z
N MET A 1 23.94 -3.58 -35.31
CA MET A 1 22.94 -2.49 -35.32
C MET A 1 22.77 -1.82 -33.95
N GLY A 2 22.83 -2.55 -32.83
CA GLY A 2 22.65 -1.99 -31.47
C GLY A 2 23.53 -0.78 -31.12
N ASN A 3 24.86 -0.85 -31.33
CA ASN A 3 25.78 0.24 -30.93
C ASN A 3 25.47 1.59 -31.60
N LYS A 4 25.03 1.60 -32.87
CA LYS A 4 24.67 2.85 -33.57
C LYS A 4 23.45 3.54 -32.96
N ILE A 5 22.48 2.78 -32.46
CA ILE A 5 21.27 3.33 -31.81
C ILE A 5 21.64 3.95 -30.47
N ILE A 6 22.48 3.26 -29.69
CA ILE A 6 22.96 3.74 -28.40
C ILE A 6 23.80 5.01 -28.57
N GLU A 7 24.68 5.06 -29.57
CA GLU A 7 25.46 6.26 -29.89
C GLU A 7 24.56 7.44 -30.31
N MET A 8 23.57 7.19 -31.18
CA MET A 8 22.62 8.22 -31.62
C MET A 8 21.83 8.78 -30.44
N TYR A 9 21.34 7.91 -29.56
CA TYR A 9 20.60 8.27 -28.36
C TYR A 9 21.47 9.06 -27.36
N SER A 10 22.70 8.60 -27.13
CA SER A 10 23.67 9.27 -26.26
C SER A 10 23.96 10.68 -26.78
N ASN A 11 24.21 10.83 -28.09
CA ASN A 11 24.45 12.12 -28.72
C ASN A 11 23.25 13.07 -28.65
N PHE A 12 22.03 12.52 -28.73
CA PHE A 12 20.81 13.32 -28.59
C PHE A 12 20.69 13.92 -27.18
N ILE A 13 20.87 13.09 -26.15
CA ILE A 13 20.78 13.54 -24.74
C ILE A 13 21.87 14.56 -24.42
N THR A 14 23.10 14.32 -24.87
CA THR A 14 24.22 15.23 -24.57
C THR A 14 24.12 16.56 -25.31
N ARG A 15 23.49 16.59 -26.48
CA ARG A 15 23.31 17.82 -27.27
C ARG A 15 22.13 18.67 -26.80
N PHE A 16 21.04 18.06 -26.33
CA PHE A 16 19.81 18.76 -25.95
C PHE A 16 19.30 18.43 -24.54
N PRO A 17 20.12 18.56 -23.47
CA PRO A 17 19.75 18.11 -22.13
C PRO A 17 18.52 18.84 -21.55
N VAL A 18 18.38 20.14 -21.84
CA VAL A 18 17.22 20.94 -21.36
C VAL A 18 15.92 20.49 -22.04
N VAL A 19 15.95 20.23 -23.34
CA VAL A 19 14.77 19.77 -24.09
C VAL A 19 14.33 18.40 -23.59
N VAL A 20 15.29 17.49 -23.36
CA VAL A 20 15.01 16.17 -22.78
C VAL A 20 14.33 16.31 -21.42
N LEU A 21 14.83 17.17 -20.53
CA LEU A 21 14.17 17.38 -19.23
C LEU A 21 12.77 17.96 -19.35
N VAL A 22 12.54 18.91 -20.25
CA VAL A 22 11.20 19.47 -20.47
C VAL A 22 10.23 18.38 -20.93
N ILE A 23 10.65 17.52 -21.86
CA ILE A 23 9.84 16.38 -22.32
C ILE A 23 9.54 15.43 -21.16
N MET A 24 10.56 15.07 -20.37
CA MET A 24 10.38 14.16 -19.23
C MET A 24 9.51 14.77 -18.13
N LEU A 25 9.56 16.09 -17.92
CA LEU A 25 8.66 16.79 -17.01
C LEU A 25 7.21 16.76 -17.50
N LEU A 26 6.95 16.89 -18.81
CA LEU A 26 5.61 16.75 -19.37
C LEU A 26 5.06 15.32 -19.17
N VAL A 27 5.90 14.31 -19.39
CA VAL A 27 5.55 12.91 -19.09
C VAL A 27 5.25 12.73 -17.60
N SER A 28 6.03 13.36 -16.72
CA SER A 28 5.77 13.33 -15.28
C SER A 28 4.47 14.03 -14.87
N VAL A 29 4.11 15.15 -15.51
CA VAL A 29 2.81 15.81 -15.25
C VAL A 29 1.65 14.89 -15.63
N PHE A 30 1.76 14.22 -16.78
CA PHE A 30 0.78 13.21 -17.18
C PHE A 30 0.73 12.03 -16.19
N ALA A 31 1.88 11.53 -15.75
CA ALA A 31 1.97 10.47 -14.76
C ALA A 31 1.34 10.87 -13.42
N ILE A 32 1.53 12.12 -12.95
CA ILE A 32 0.89 12.64 -11.74
C ILE A 32 -0.63 12.65 -11.90
N HIS A 33 -1.14 13.10 -13.05
CA HIS A 33 -2.57 13.12 -13.32
C HIS A 33 -3.18 11.71 -13.26
N MET A 34 -2.52 10.74 -13.90
CA MET A 34 -2.97 9.34 -13.85
C MET A 34 -2.79 8.71 -12.46
N ALA A 35 -1.74 9.05 -11.72
CA ALA A 35 -1.58 8.56 -10.36
C ALA A 35 -2.73 9.02 -9.44
N GLY A 36 -3.33 10.19 -9.71
CA GLY A 36 -4.52 10.67 -9.00
C GLY A 36 -5.80 9.85 -9.25
N THR A 37 -5.82 8.97 -10.27
CA THR A 37 -6.97 8.10 -10.57
C THR A 37 -6.87 6.72 -9.90
N ILE A 38 -5.80 6.45 -9.16
CA ILE A 38 -5.62 5.18 -8.45
C ILE A 38 -6.70 5.04 -7.37
N GLN A 39 -7.42 3.93 -7.41
CA GLN A 39 -8.38 3.56 -6.38
C GLN A 39 -7.75 2.59 -5.38
N THR A 40 -8.07 2.74 -4.10
CA THR A 40 -7.68 1.77 -3.08
C THR A 40 -8.56 0.52 -3.22
N LYS A 41 -7.96 -0.63 -3.52
CA LYS A 41 -8.64 -1.93 -3.43
C LYS A 41 -8.88 -2.26 -1.96
N LYS A 42 -10.07 -2.81 -1.66
CA LYS A 42 -10.34 -3.42 -0.35
C LYS A 42 -9.28 -4.49 -0.09
N SER A 43 -8.71 -4.49 1.11
CA SER A 43 -7.71 -5.48 1.55
C SER A 43 -8.38 -6.68 2.23
N ASP A 44 -9.37 -7.25 1.55
CA ASP A 44 -10.11 -8.43 1.96
C ASP A 44 -9.48 -9.71 1.39
N MET A 45 -9.61 -10.83 2.10
CA MET A 45 -9.02 -12.11 1.65
C MET A 45 -9.56 -12.56 0.29
N LYS A 46 -10.80 -12.23 -0.04
CA LYS A 46 -11.47 -12.59 -1.30
C LYS A 46 -10.85 -11.90 -2.51
N SER A 47 -10.49 -10.62 -2.43
CA SER A 47 -9.85 -9.91 -3.55
C SER A 47 -8.45 -10.46 -3.88
N MET A 48 -7.81 -11.16 -2.95
CA MET A 48 -6.52 -11.82 -3.13
C MET A 48 -6.62 -13.17 -3.85
N LEU A 49 -7.83 -13.74 -3.93
CA LEU A 49 -8.06 -15.07 -4.48
C LEU A 49 -8.39 -15.01 -5.99
N PRO A 50 -7.98 -16.04 -6.74
CA PRO A 50 -8.28 -16.16 -8.16
C PRO A 50 -9.80 -16.33 -8.39
N GLN A 51 -10.38 -15.41 -9.17
CA GLN A 51 -11.83 -15.36 -9.40
C GLN A 51 -12.34 -16.41 -10.41
N ASP A 52 -11.43 -17.05 -11.13
CA ASP A 52 -11.74 -18.08 -12.13
C ASP A 52 -11.97 -19.48 -11.52
N VAL A 53 -11.60 -19.68 -10.25
CA VAL A 53 -11.77 -20.96 -9.54
C VAL A 53 -13.24 -21.20 -9.20
N ASP A 54 -13.72 -22.41 -9.47
CA ASP A 54 -15.13 -22.79 -9.28
C ASP A 54 -15.61 -22.55 -7.84
N ALA A 55 -14.79 -22.82 -6.84
CA ALA A 55 -15.12 -22.54 -5.44
C ALA A 55 -15.44 -21.05 -5.18
N ILE A 56 -14.72 -20.12 -5.82
CA ILE A 56 -14.96 -18.67 -5.69
C ILE A 56 -16.21 -18.26 -6.48
N LYS A 57 -16.44 -18.86 -7.65
CA LYS A 57 -17.68 -18.65 -8.41
C LYS A 57 -18.90 -19.12 -7.61
N THR A 58 -18.84 -20.30 -7.01
CA THR A 58 -19.92 -20.81 -6.14
C THR A 58 -20.13 -19.91 -4.94
N LEU A 59 -19.06 -19.43 -4.29
CA LEU A 59 -19.18 -18.48 -3.19
C LEU A 59 -19.86 -17.18 -3.64
N ASN A 60 -19.44 -16.61 -4.77
CA ASN A 60 -20.06 -15.41 -5.36
C ASN A 60 -21.54 -15.65 -5.71
N SER A 61 -21.91 -16.82 -6.22
CA SER A 61 -23.31 -17.18 -6.48
C SER A 61 -24.13 -17.23 -5.19
N ILE A 62 -23.59 -17.83 -4.12
CA ILE A 62 -24.24 -17.86 -2.81
C ILE A 62 -24.42 -16.43 -2.27
N GLU A 63 -23.40 -15.58 -2.36
CA GLU A 63 -23.50 -14.20 -1.89
C GLU A 63 -24.50 -13.35 -2.67
N ASN A 64 -24.58 -13.54 -4.00
CA ASN A 64 -25.56 -12.84 -4.83
C ASN A 64 -27.00 -13.25 -4.50
N GLU A 65 -27.23 -14.48 -4.07
CA GLU A 65 -28.58 -15.02 -3.78
C GLU A 65 -28.98 -14.84 -2.31
N PHE A 66 -28.04 -15.01 -1.37
CA PHE A 66 -28.28 -15.00 0.07
C PHE A 66 -27.73 -13.76 0.81
N GLY A 67 -27.09 -12.85 0.09
CA GLY A 67 -26.45 -11.64 0.61
C GLY A 67 -25.00 -11.85 1.05
N SER A 68 -24.34 -10.74 1.39
CA SER A 68 -22.93 -10.72 1.80
C SER A 68 -22.62 -11.67 2.96
N THR A 69 -21.44 -12.29 2.93
CA THR A 69 -20.88 -13.02 4.09
C THR A 69 -20.10 -12.13 5.05
N ASN A 70 -20.02 -10.83 4.79
CA ASN A 70 -19.35 -9.87 5.66
C ASN A 70 -20.11 -9.75 6.99
N MET A 71 -19.37 -9.96 8.08
CA MET A 71 -19.91 -9.90 9.43
C MET A 71 -19.08 -8.93 10.27
N VAL A 72 -19.79 -7.99 10.87
CA VAL A 72 -19.31 -7.18 12.00
C VAL A 72 -20.00 -7.73 13.24
N SER A 73 -19.32 -7.75 14.39
CA SER A 73 -19.93 -8.26 15.60
C SER A 73 -19.67 -7.36 16.80
N PHE A 74 -20.65 -7.25 17.69
CA PHE A 74 -20.38 -6.81 19.06
C PHE A 74 -19.94 -8.03 19.88
N ALA A 75 -18.73 -7.98 20.42
CA ALA A 75 -18.26 -8.91 21.44
C ALA A 75 -18.61 -8.37 22.82
N ILE A 76 -19.40 -9.13 23.57
CA ILE A 76 -19.87 -8.78 24.91
C ILE A 76 -19.25 -9.76 25.87
N GLU A 77 -18.36 -9.25 26.72
CA GLU A 77 -17.53 -10.02 27.62
C GLU A 77 -17.84 -9.68 29.07
N THR A 78 -17.80 -10.68 29.93
CA THR A 78 -17.83 -10.50 31.38
C THR A 78 -16.43 -10.15 31.87
N ASP A 79 -16.28 -8.98 32.50
CA ASP A 79 -15.06 -8.52 33.16
C ASP A 79 -15.36 -8.02 34.59
N PRO A 80 -15.75 -8.93 35.51
CA PRO A 80 -16.08 -8.58 36.89
C PRO A 80 -14.82 -8.32 37.72
N ALA A 81 -14.65 -7.10 38.25
CA ALA A 81 -13.45 -6.72 38.99
C ALA A 81 -13.42 -7.22 40.44
N TYR A 82 -14.58 -7.41 41.08
CA TYR A 82 -14.66 -7.74 42.51
C TYR A 82 -15.43 -9.04 42.78
N GLN A 83 -14.93 -9.86 43.70
CA GLN A 83 -15.66 -11.04 44.17
C GLN A 83 -16.80 -10.62 45.12
N GLY A 84 -18.03 -11.05 44.83
CA GLY A 84 -19.22 -10.76 45.65
C GLY A 84 -19.94 -9.44 45.34
N SER A 85 -19.56 -8.73 44.28
CA SER A 85 -20.28 -7.57 43.74
C SER A 85 -21.54 -7.99 42.96
N ASP A 86 -22.42 -7.03 42.65
CA ASP A 86 -23.55 -7.21 41.70
C ASP A 86 -23.10 -7.18 40.23
N GLU A 87 -21.80 -7.39 39.97
CA GLU A 87 -21.27 -7.47 38.62
C GLU A 87 -21.69 -8.77 37.95
N VAL A 88 -22.07 -8.66 36.68
CA VAL A 88 -22.48 -9.82 35.90
C VAL A 88 -21.28 -10.71 35.61
N ARG A 89 -21.47 -12.02 35.78
CA ARG A 89 -20.46 -13.06 35.54
C ARG A 89 -20.88 -14.12 34.52
N ASP A 90 -22.11 -14.02 34.04
CA ASP A 90 -22.69 -14.92 33.04
C ASP A 90 -23.43 -14.06 32.01
N VAL A 91 -23.03 -14.14 30.74
CA VAL A 91 -23.65 -13.35 29.65
C VAL A 91 -25.12 -13.70 29.41
N ARG A 92 -25.62 -14.79 30.01
CA ARG A 92 -27.04 -15.17 30.01
C ARG A 92 -27.85 -14.48 31.11
N ASP A 93 -27.27 -13.56 31.89
CA ASP A 93 -28.03 -12.70 32.80
C ASP A 93 -29.07 -11.88 32.00
N ALA A 94 -30.30 -11.78 32.52
CA ALA A 94 -31.39 -11.08 31.85
C ALA A 94 -31.06 -9.60 31.54
N ARG A 95 -30.22 -8.95 32.36
CA ARG A 95 -29.72 -7.59 32.13
C ARG A 95 -28.85 -7.53 30.86
N VAL A 96 -28.02 -8.54 30.64
CA VAL A 96 -27.14 -8.63 29.46
C VAL A 96 -27.92 -9.03 28.22
N ILE A 97 -28.90 -9.94 28.34
CA ILE A 97 -29.83 -10.24 27.24
C ILE A 97 -30.58 -8.97 26.80
N LEU A 98 -31.10 -8.19 27.75
CA LEU A 98 -31.78 -6.93 27.43
C LEU A 98 -30.85 -5.93 26.75
N TYR A 99 -29.62 -5.80 27.25
CA TYR A 99 -28.58 -4.97 26.65
C TYR A 99 -28.28 -5.39 25.20
N MET A 100 -28.11 -6.70 24.95
CA MET A 100 -27.94 -7.25 23.59
C MET A 100 -29.12 -6.95 22.69
N ASP A 101 -30.35 -6.97 23.21
CA ASP A 101 -31.54 -6.66 22.42
C ASP A 101 -31.59 -5.19 21.98
N GLN A 102 -31.21 -4.29 22.87
CA GLN A 102 -31.13 -2.86 22.58
C GLN A 102 -30.06 -2.57 21.53
N LEU A 103 -28.85 -3.13 21.70
CA LEU A 103 -27.78 -3.03 20.70
C LEU A 103 -28.24 -3.56 19.34
N SER A 104 -28.92 -4.72 19.33
CA SER A 104 -29.38 -5.35 18.10
C SER A 104 -30.43 -4.50 17.39
N THR A 105 -31.36 -3.92 18.16
CA THR A 105 -32.43 -3.07 17.63
C THR A 105 -31.87 -1.78 17.03
N LEU A 106 -30.91 -1.15 17.70
CA LEU A 106 -30.28 0.07 17.18
C LEU A 106 -29.42 -0.21 15.95
N ALA A 107 -28.59 -1.27 15.98
CA ALA A 107 -27.74 -1.64 14.85
C ALA A 107 -28.55 -2.01 13.60
N LEU A 108 -29.74 -2.60 13.76
CA LEU A 108 -30.63 -2.92 12.62
C LEU A 108 -31.13 -1.66 11.88
N HIS A 109 -31.14 -0.49 12.54
CA HIS A 109 -31.55 0.78 11.95
C HIS A 109 -30.38 1.61 11.39
N THR A 110 -29.15 1.07 11.43
CA THR A 110 -27.97 1.70 10.84
C THR A 110 -27.94 1.42 9.33
N ASP A 111 -27.49 2.40 8.56
CA ASP A 111 -27.39 2.28 7.10
C ASP A 111 -26.47 1.10 6.71
N ASN A 112 -26.84 0.40 5.63
CA ASN A 112 -26.12 -0.76 5.08
C ASN A 112 -26.07 -2.00 6.00
N VAL A 113 -26.87 -2.05 7.07
CA VAL A 113 -27.12 -3.27 7.86
C VAL A 113 -28.30 -4.03 7.28
N ILE A 114 -28.09 -5.32 6.98
CA ILE A 114 -29.10 -6.21 6.39
C ILE A 114 -29.86 -6.97 7.48
N ASP A 115 -29.13 -7.51 8.45
CA ASP A 115 -29.68 -8.37 9.50
C ASP A 115 -28.81 -8.31 10.75
N VAL A 116 -29.43 -8.50 11.92
CA VAL A 116 -28.74 -8.59 13.20
C VAL A 116 -29.22 -9.83 13.97
N THR A 117 -28.30 -10.76 14.19
CA THR A 117 -28.54 -11.97 14.97
C THR A 117 -27.86 -11.85 16.34
N SER A 118 -28.61 -12.00 17.41
CA SER A 118 -28.10 -11.97 18.79
C SER A 118 -28.71 -13.08 19.63
N PRO A 119 -28.09 -13.44 20.78
CA PRO A 119 -28.73 -14.32 21.74
C PRO A 119 -30.14 -13.84 22.14
N ALA A 120 -30.34 -12.53 22.25
CA ALA A 120 -31.65 -11.95 22.56
C ALA A 120 -32.68 -12.20 21.45
N SER A 121 -32.32 -12.03 20.17
CA SER A 121 -33.25 -12.29 19.06
C SER A 121 -33.60 -13.78 18.93
N ILE A 122 -32.63 -14.67 19.18
CA ILE A 122 -32.85 -16.12 19.25
C ILE A 122 -33.82 -16.46 20.40
N LEU A 123 -33.60 -15.91 21.60
CA LEU A 123 -34.47 -16.12 22.76
C LEU A 123 -35.90 -15.62 22.50
N LYS A 124 -36.08 -14.45 21.86
CA LYS A 124 -37.41 -13.94 21.48
C LYS A 124 -38.10 -14.90 20.51
N SER A 125 -37.39 -15.42 19.52
CA SER A 125 -37.94 -16.34 18.52
C SER A 125 -38.51 -17.62 19.15
N ILE A 126 -37.79 -18.20 20.12
CA ILE A 126 -38.21 -19.44 20.79
C ILE A 126 -39.16 -19.23 21.98
N ASN A 127 -39.24 -18.02 22.53
CA ASN A 127 -40.09 -17.68 23.69
C ASN A 127 -41.31 -16.83 23.30
N GLY A 128 -41.89 -17.08 22.12
CA GLY A 128 -43.14 -16.45 21.69
C GLY A 128 -43.06 -14.92 21.56
N GLY A 129 -41.89 -14.39 21.18
CA GLY A 129 -41.63 -12.96 20.97
C GLY A 129 -41.23 -12.19 22.23
N LYS A 130 -41.11 -12.84 23.40
CA LYS A 130 -40.80 -12.17 24.67
C LYS A 130 -39.40 -12.51 25.17
N LEU A 131 -38.73 -11.52 25.75
CA LEU A 131 -37.47 -11.75 26.43
C LEU A 131 -37.70 -12.44 27.78
N PRO A 132 -36.96 -13.53 28.08
CA PRO A 132 -36.94 -14.12 29.41
C PRO A 132 -36.53 -13.11 30.49
N GLN A 133 -37.09 -13.24 31.69
CA GLN A 133 -36.82 -12.28 32.78
C GLN A 133 -35.84 -12.79 33.84
N SER A 134 -35.46 -14.07 33.78
CA SER A 134 -34.57 -14.67 34.77
C SER A 134 -33.50 -15.53 34.13
N LEU A 135 -32.32 -15.56 34.76
CA LEU A 135 -31.21 -16.43 34.34
C LEU A 135 -31.65 -17.90 34.22
N ARG A 136 -32.49 -18.38 35.14
CA ARG A 136 -32.97 -19.77 35.15
C ARG A 136 -33.83 -20.09 33.92
N GLU A 137 -34.69 -19.16 33.51
CA GLU A 137 -35.51 -19.31 32.31
C GLU A 137 -34.63 -19.35 31.05
N ILE A 138 -33.62 -18.48 31.00
CA ILE A 138 -32.66 -18.42 29.90
C ILE A 138 -31.87 -19.73 29.80
N GLN A 139 -31.35 -20.24 30.93
CA GLN A 139 -30.65 -21.53 30.99
C GLN A 139 -31.50 -22.69 30.47
N VAL A 140 -32.77 -22.79 30.89
CA VAL A 140 -33.68 -23.84 30.42
C VAL A 140 -33.90 -23.75 28.91
N LEU A 141 -34.07 -22.54 28.37
CA LEU A 141 -34.25 -22.32 26.94
C LEU A 141 -32.96 -22.62 26.16
N THR A 142 -31.79 -22.28 26.70
CA THR A 142 -30.49 -22.56 26.11
C THR A 142 -30.20 -24.06 26.07
N ASP A 143 -30.33 -24.75 27.20
CA ASP A 143 -30.00 -26.17 27.35
C ASP A 143 -30.92 -27.08 26.51
N LYS A 144 -32.19 -26.70 26.39
CA LYS A 144 -33.19 -27.48 25.64
C LYS A 144 -32.97 -27.42 24.13
N ASN A 145 -32.44 -26.31 23.61
CA ASN A 145 -32.40 -26.05 22.16
C ASN A 145 -31.00 -26.21 21.55
N GLY A 146 -29.91 -26.08 22.33
CA GLY A 146 -28.54 -26.27 21.81
C GLY A 146 -28.12 -25.26 20.72
N LEU A 147 -28.87 -24.17 20.55
CA LEU A 147 -28.72 -23.21 19.45
C LEU A 147 -27.67 -22.11 19.72
N PHE A 148 -27.13 -22.04 20.93
CA PHE A 148 -26.25 -20.93 21.36
C PHE A 148 -24.76 -21.19 21.17
N ASP A 149 -24.34 -22.40 20.76
CA ASP A 149 -22.93 -22.78 20.58
C ASP A 149 -22.17 -21.89 19.58
N ARG A 150 -22.88 -21.13 18.74
CA ARG A 150 -22.29 -20.20 17.76
C ARG A 150 -22.31 -18.74 18.21
N SER A 151 -23.02 -18.39 19.28
CA SER A 151 -23.22 -17.00 19.74
C SER A 151 -22.84 -16.77 21.20
N ILE A 152 -22.72 -17.82 22.02
CA ILE A 152 -22.29 -17.73 23.42
C ILE A 152 -21.16 -18.75 23.64
N SER A 153 -20.13 -18.35 24.38
CA SER A 153 -19.02 -19.22 24.75
C SER A 153 -19.44 -20.30 25.75
N LYS A 154 -18.73 -21.44 25.75
CA LYS A 154 -19.06 -22.59 26.63
C LYS A 154 -18.92 -22.29 28.13
N ASP A 155 -18.06 -21.33 28.47
CA ASP A 155 -17.85 -20.82 29.82
C ASP A 155 -18.78 -19.65 30.17
N TYR A 156 -19.65 -19.23 29.24
CA TYR A 156 -20.65 -18.16 29.40
C TYR A 156 -20.07 -16.79 29.74
N THR A 157 -18.81 -16.55 29.38
CA THR A 157 -18.11 -15.29 29.60
C THR A 157 -18.18 -14.35 28.40
N LEU A 158 -18.46 -14.88 27.20
CA LEU A 158 -18.51 -14.13 25.94
C LEU A 158 -19.81 -14.43 25.20
N ALA A 159 -20.43 -13.38 24.68
CA ALA A 159 -21.54 -13.43 23.73
C ALA A 159 -21.25 -12.57 22.50
N LEU A 160 -21.70 -13.02 21.33
CA LEU A 160 -21.58 -12.31 20.06
C LEU A 160 -22.95 -11.87 19.55
N VAL A 161 -23.06 -10.59 19.25
CA VAL A 161 -24.14 -10.02 18.43
C VAL A 161 -23.60 -9.85 17.02
N THR A 162 -24.07 -10.65 16.07
CA THR A 162 -23.58 -10.65 14.69
C THR A 162 -24.43 -9.73 13.82
N ILE A 163 -23.79 -8.79 13.14
CA ILE A 163 -24.37 -7.79 12.25
C ILE A 163 -23.91 -8.12 10.83
N ARG A 164 -24.85 -8.41 9.94
CA ARG A 164 -24.58 -8.64 8.52
C ARG A 164 -24.76 -7.33 7.76
N THR A 165 -23.76 -6.96 6.97
CA THR A 165 -23.75 -5.72 6.20
C THR A 165 -23.86 -5.99 4.71
N THR A 166 -24.07 -4.95 3.90
CA THR A 166 -23.89 -5.06 2.45
C THR A 166 -22.41 -5.19 2.06
N ASP A 167 -22.13 -5.64 0.84
CA ASP A 167 -20.75 -5.81 0.33
C ASP A 167 -20.04 -4.47 0.05
N ASP A 168 -20.81 -3.45 -0.30
CA ASP A 168 -20.34 -2.12 -0.67
C ASP A 168 -20.21 -1.17 0.52
N VAL A 169 -20.50 -1.62 1.74
CA VAL A 169 -20.48 -0.79 2.94
C VAL A 169 -19.15 -0.05 3.11
N ASP A 170 -19.25 1.25 3.40
CA ASP A 170 -18.12 2.06 3.82
C ASP A 170 -17.90 1.87 5.32
N LEU A 171 -16.82 1.18 5.66
CA LEU A 171 -16.48 0.89 7.05
C LEU A 171 -16.06 2.13 7.82
N ASN A 172 -15.61 3.18 7.13
CA ASN A 172 -15.21 4.43 7.79
C ASN A 172 -16.40 5.21 8.33
N SER A 173 -17.60 5.00 7.79
CA SER A 173 -18.85 5.53 8.34
C SER A 173 -19.55 4.55 9.28
N LEU A 174 -19.51 3.25 8.98
CA LEU A 174 -20.16 2.23 9.80
C LEU A 174 -19.52 2.06 11.18
N GLU A 175 -18.18 1.97 11.25
CA GLU A 175 -17.44 1.80 12.52
C GLU A 175 -17.84 2.85 13.58
N PRO A 176 -17.76 4.17 13.32
CA PRO A 176 -18.10 5.17 14.32
C PRO A 176 -19.58 5.16 14.72
N GLU A 177 -20.49 4.75 13.83
CA GLU A 177 -21.90 4.63 14.15
C GLU A 177 -22.17 3.46 15.10
N LEU A 178 -21.57 2.31 14.85
CA LEU A 178 -21.65 1.14 15.73
C LEU A 178 -20.95 1.38 17.08
N GLU A 179 -19.81 2.08 17.08
CA GLU A 179 -19.14 2.50 18.33
C GLU A 179 -20.00 3.48 19.14
N LYS A 180 -20.70 4.40 18.46
CA LYS A 180 -21.64 5.31 19.12
C LYS A 180 -22.78 4.54 19.79
N ILE A 181 -23.34 3.53 19.13
CA ILE A 181 -24.36 2.65 19.71
C ILE A 181 -23.82 1.96 20.98
N LEU A 182 -22.59 1.43 20.95
CA LEU A 182 -21.97 0.82 22.14
C LEU A 182 -21.76 1.82 23.29
N GLY A 183 -21.56 3.10 22.98
CA GLY A 183 -21.37 4.16 23.99
C GLY A 183 -22.67 4.73 24.57
N GLU A 184 -23.75 4.76 23.79
CA GLU A 184 -25.04 5.33 24.21
C GLU A 184 -25.91 4.33 24.99
N VAL A 185 -25.81 3.03 24.70
CA VAL A 185 -26.58 2.01 25.41
C VAL A 185 -25.95 1.74 26.79
N PRO A 186 -26.71 1.87 27.90
CA PRO A 186 -26.17 1.69 29.24
C PRO A 186 -25.78 0.23 29.48
N LYS A 187 -24.48 -0.01 29.65
CA LYS A 187 -23.93 -1.34 29.93
C LYS A 187 -24.21 -1.81 31.37
N PRO A 188 -24.59 -3.08 31.58
CA PRO A 188 -24.66 -3.67 32.92
C PRO A 188 -23.28 -3.67 33.64
N PRO A 189 -23.23 -3.62 34.98
CA PRO A 189 -21.99 -3.75 35.73
C PRO A 189 -21.27 -5.07 35.44
N GLY A 190 -19.94 -5.04 35.33
CA GLY A 190 -19.13 -6.23 35.01
C GLY A 190 -19.14 -6.65 33.55
N ILE A 191 -19.66 -5.81 32.63
CA ILE A 191 -19.68 -6.08 31.20
C ILE A 191 -18.80 -5.09 30.43
N THR A 192 -18.01 -5.64 29.52
CA THR A 192 -17.30 -4.90 28.48
C THR A 192 -17.88 -5.25 27.11
N ALA A 193 -18.05 -4.25 26.26
CA ALA A 193 -18.54 -4.45 24.90
C ALA A 193 -17.55 -3.84 23.92
N SER A 194 -17.20 -4.57 22.87
CA SER A 194 -16.26 -4.12 21.84
C SER A 194 -16.73 -4.52 20.44
N LEU A 195 -16.26 -3.78 19.43
CA LEU A 195 -16.53 -4.07 18.03
C LEU A 195 -15.45 -4.98 17.46
N CYS A 196 -15.86 -6.11 16.88
CA CYS A 196 -15.00 -7.12 16.29
C CYS A 196 -15.58 -7.64 14.96
N GLY A 197 -14.99 -8.70 14.42
CA GLY A 197 -15.31 -9.26 13.12
C GLY A 197 -14.18 -9.06 12.11
N SER A 198 -14.12 -9.93 11.11
CA SER A 198 -13.06 -9.94 10.10
C SER A 198 -12.93 -8.62 9.36
N VAL A 199 -14.06 -7.97 9.12
CA VAL A 199 -14.15 -6.69 8.41
C VAL A 199 -13.53 -5.55 9.23
N MET A 200 -13.79 -5.55 10.54
CA MET A 200 -13.22 -4.57 11.48
C MET A 200 -11.72 -4.80 11.69
N GLU A 201 -11.28 -6.06 11.76
CA GLU A 201 -9.87 -6.42 11.83
C GLU A 201 -9.10 -5.91 10.61
N SER A 202 -9.60 -6.19 9.40
CA SER A 202 -9.01 -5.72 8.15
C SER A 202 -8.91 -4.19 8.10
N GLN A 203 -9.94 -3.47 8.55
CA GLN A 203 -9.93 -2.01 8.59
C GLN A 203 -8.92 -1.45 9.60
N LYS A 204 -8.90 -1.99 10.83
CA LYS A 204 -7.91 -1.59 11.85
C LYS A 204 -6.49 -1.86 11.39
N MET A 205 -6.25 -3.00 10.75
CA MET A 205 -4.96 -3.33 10.14
C MET A 205 -4.60 -2.34 9.02
N GLN A 206 -5.55 -1.95 8.17
CA GLN A 206 -5.32 -0.96 7.13
C GLN A 206 -4.95 0.42 7.70
N LYS A 207 -5.74 0.92 8.68
CA LYS A 207 -5.47 2.19 9.39
C LYS A 207 -4.12 2.18 10.12
N ALA A 208 -3.68 1.02 10.62
CA ALA A 208 -2.37 0.88 11.25
C ALA A 208 -1.22 0.88 10.23
N ILE A 209 -1.40 0.24 9.07
CA ILE A 209 -0.37 0.13 8.03
C ILE A 209 -0.13 1.48 7.34
N GLU A 210 -1.18 2.23 6.98
CA GLU A 210 -1.07 3.49 6.22
C GLU A 210 0.00 4.48 6.75
N PRO A 211 0.01 4.89 8.03
CA PRO A 211 1.02 5.81 8.55
C PRO A 211 2.42 5.18 8.57
N ASP A 212 2.53 3.88 8.82
CA ASP A 212 3.80 3.16 8.83
C ASP A 212 4.39 3.06 7.42
N MET A 213 3.57 2.99 6.37
CA MET A 213 4.03 3.07 4.98
C MET A 213 4.68 4.42 4.66
N GLY A 214 4.05 5.51 5.07
CA GLY A 214 4.59 6.86 4.88
C GLY A 214 5.92 7.05 5.64
N ARG A 215 5.98 6.57 6.89
CA ARG A 215 7.19 6.63 7.72
C ARG A 215 8.33 5.79 7.14
N THR A 216 8.08 4.53 6.79
CA THR A 216 9.09 3.63 6.23
C THR A 216 9.60 4.11 4.87
N SER A 217 8.73 4.66 4.01
CA SER A 217 9.12 5.29 2.74
C SER A 217 10.02 6.50 2.97
N MET A 218 9.66 7.37 3.93
CA MET A 218 10.46 8.53 4.29
C MET A 218 11.81 8.14 4.89
N TYR A 219 11.85 7.16 5.80
CA TYR A 219 13.11 6.66 6.36
C TYR A 219 13.99 6.00 5.30
N SER A 220 13.41 5.28 4.36
CA SER A 220 14.14 4.68 3.22
C SER A 220 14.74 5.77 2.34
N LEU A 221 13.96 6.78 1.95
CA LEU A 221 14.45 7.89 1.12
C LEU A 221 15.59 8.66 1.81
N VAL A 222 15.44 8.98 3.09
CA VAL A 222 16.48 9.66 3.88
C VAL A 222 17.72 8.78 4.05
N GLY A 223 17.54 7.48 4.34
CA GLY A 223 18.63 6.53 4.48
C GLY A 223 19.44 6.38 3.19
N ILE A 224 18.74 6.22 2.05
CA ILE A 224 19.36 6.16 0.72
C ILE A 224 20.12 7.48 0.44
N LEU A 225 19.52 8.64 0.71
CA LEU A 225 20.17 9.93 0.51
C LEU A 225 21.47 10.04 1.31
N ILE A 226 21.46 9.64 2.59
CA ILE A 226 22.66 9.66 3.44
C ILE A 226 23.75 8.75 2.86
N ILE A 227 23.40 7.51 2.51
CA ILE A 227 24.35 6.54 1.94
C ILE A 227 24.98 7.09 0.66
N VAL A 228 24.16 7.65 -0.23
CA VAL A 228 24.60 8.16 -1.52
C VAL A 228 25.46 9.43 -1.36
N LEU A 229 25.14 10.32 -0.41
CA LEU A 229 25.98 11.47 -0.05
C LEU A 229 27.34 11.04 0.51
N VAL A 230 27.37 10.02 1.37
CA VAL A 230 28.61 9.46 1.94
C VAL A 230 29.45 8.79 0.84
N LEU A 231 28.82 8.03 -0.05
CA LEU A 231 29.47 7.30 -1.13
C LEU A 231 30.13 8.27 -2.13
N PHE A 232 29.40 9.29 -2.58
CA PHE A 232 29.94 10.21 -3.58
C PHE A 232 30.76 11.36 -2.99
N ARG A 233 30.62 11.65 -1.69
CA ARG A 233 31.24 12.80 -0.99
C ARG A 233 31.01 14.13 -1.71
N SER A 234 29.85 14.27 -2.36
CA SER A 234 29.49 15.44 -3.14
C SER A 234 27.97 15.58 -3.18
N ILE A 235 27.48 16.78 -2.82
CA ILE A 235 26.04 17.10 -2.86
C ILE A 235 25.50 16.96 -4.30
N LYS A 236 26.22 17.47 -5.29
CA LYS A 236 25.82 17.38 -6.71
C LYS A 236 25.60 15.93 -7.15
N TYR A 237 26.61 15.08 -6.93
CA TYR A 237 26.58 13.67 -7.33
C TYR A 237 25.75 12.79 -6.38
N GLY A 238 25.42 13.30 -5.20
CA GLY A 238 24.58 12.61 -4.23
C GLY A 238 23.09 12.77 -4.53
N PHE A 239 22.65 13.95 -4.96
CA PHE A 239 21.24 14.20 -5.29
C PHE A 239 20.85 13.71 -6.68
N THR A 240 21.78 13.59 -7.62
CA THR A 240 21.46 13.18 -9.00
C THR A 240 20.92 11.76 -9.10
N PRO A 241 21.47 10.75 -8.41
CA PRO A 241 20.87 9.42 -8.35
C PRO A 241 19.45 9.42 -7.75
N MET A 242 19.11 10.37 -6.87
CA MET A 242 17.77 10.43 -6.26
C MET A 242 16.69 10.70 -7.30
N THR A 243 17.04 11.35 -8.41
CA THR A 243 16.06 11.61 -9.47
C THR A 243 15.62 10.32 -10.14
N THR A 244 16.43 9.25 -10.17
CA THR A 244 15.98 7.97 -10.72
C THR A 244 14.84 7.40 -9.90
N ILE A 245 14.93 7.51 -8.57
CA ILE A 245 13.88 7.08 -7.65
C ILE A 245 12.61 7.91 -7.87
N ILE A 246 12.74 9.25 -7.82
CA ILE A 246 11.59 10.15 -7.88
C ILE A 246 10.81 9.92 -9.18
N PHE A 247 11.50 9.95 -10.32
CA PHE A 247 10.85 9.78 -11.62
C PHE A 247 10.44 8.33 -11.88
N GLY A 248 11.24 7.34 -11.48
CA GLY A 248 10.90 5.92 -11.63
C GLY A 248 9.64 5.54 -10.87
N THR A 249 9.56 5.90 -9.58
CA THR A 249 8.37 5.68 -8.76
C THR A 249 7.17 6.46 -9.28
N LEU A 250 7.35 7.74 -9.66
CA LEU A 250 6.26 8.56 -10.17
C LEU A 250 5.65 7.98 -11.45
N TRP A 251 6.49 7.58 -12.41
CA TRP A 251 6.01 6.97 -13.65
C TRP A 251 5.38 5.60 -13.41
N THR A 252 5.84 4.84 -12.41
CA THR A 252 5.18 3.60 -12.00
C THR A 252 3.76 3.88 -11.50
N MET A 253 3.59 4.86 -10.61
CA MET A 253 2.26 5.23 -10.09
C MET A 253 1.37 5.74 -11.23
N GLY A 254 1.91 6.56 -12.13
CA GLY A 254 1.18 7.00 -13.32
C GLY A 254 0.74 5.84 -14.21
N TYR A 255 1.59 4.82 -14.40
CA TYR A 255 1.24 3.62 -15.15
C TYR A 255 0.14 2.81 -14.45
N VAL A 256 0.24 2.60 -13.14
CA VAL A 256 -0.77 1.90 -12.33
C VAL A 256 -2.14 2.58 -12.44
N GLY A 257 -2.16 3.91 -12.33
CA GLY A 257 -3.37 4.69 -12.55
C GLY A 257 -3.89 4.61 -13.99
N LEU A 258 -2.99 4.58 -14.97
CA LEU A 258 -3.35 4.48 -16.39
C LEU A 258 -4.03 3.18 -16.77
N ILE A 259 -3.59 2.06 -16.21
CA ILE A 259 -4.23 0.76 -16.45
C ILE A 259 -5.45 0.52 -15.56
N GLY A 260 -5.80 1.49 -14.69
CA GLY A 260 -6.90 1.36 -13.73
C GLY A 260 -6.66 0.28 -12.68
N MET A 261 -5.41 -0.07 -12.40
CA MET A 261 -5.06 -1.06 -11.38
C MET A 261 -5.18 -0.41 -10.01
N GLY A 262 -6.16 -0.87 -9.22
CA GLY A 262 -6.28 -0.39 -7.84
C GLY A 262 -5.15 -0.92 -6.94
N MET A 263 -4.79 -0.16 -5.91
CA MET A 263 -3.72 -0.49 -4.96
C MET A 263 -4.28 -1.02 -3.64
N SER A 264 -3.68 -2.08 -3.10
CA SER A 264 -4.01 -2.61 -1.78
C SER A 264 -2.88 -2.33 -0.78
N SER A 265 -3.10 -2.62 0.50
CA SER A 265 -2.04 -2.52 1.51
C SER A 265 -0.79 -3.35 1.15
N GLN A 266 -0.98 -4.50 0.50
CA GLN A 266 0.11 -5.38 0.07
C GLN A 266 0.90 -4.79 -1.11
N THR A 267 0.22 -4.24 -2.12
CA THR A 267 0.90 -3.69 -3.32
C THR A 267 1.57 -2.36 -3.04
N THR A 268 1.17 -1.63 -2.00
CA THR A 268 1.79 -0.35 -1.64
C THR A 268 3.25 -0.53 -1.19
N GLY A 269 3.63 -1.69 -0.63
CA GLY A 269 5.02 -2.01 -0.29
C GLY A 269 5.97 -2.09 -1.49
N VAL A 270 5.42 -2.30 -2.69
CA VAL A 270 6.18 -2.35 -3.96
C VAL A 270 6.88 -1.01 -4.23
N VAL A 271 6.30 0.11 -3.81
CA VAL A 271 6.88 1.44 -4.02
C VAL A 271 8.27 1.52 -3.39
N SER A 272 8.41 1.10 -2.13
CA SER A 272 9.70 1.06 -1.43
C SER A 272 10.70 0.10 -2.07
N MET A 273 10.24 -1.04 -2.59
CA MET A 273 11.10 -1.98 -3.31
C MET A 273 11.63 -1.38 -4.62
N ILE A 274 10.79 -0.67 -5.37
CA ILE A 274 11.20 0.05 -6.59
C ILE A 274 12.22 1.13 -6.24
N MET A 275 12.07 1.85 -5.12
CA MET A 275 13.07 2.84 -4.71
C MET A 275 14.44 2.20 -4.48
N GLY A 276 14.48 1.03 -3.81
CA GLY A 276 15.71 0.30 -3.52
C GLY A 276 16.38 -0.30 -4.75
N ILE A 277 15.62 -0.82 -5.70
CA ILE A 277 16.16 -1.36 -6.96
C ILE A 277 16.54 -0.20 -7.90
N GLY A 278 15.66 0.78 -8.07
CA GLY A 278 15.83 1.88 -9.02
C GLY A 278 16.98 2.83 -8.72
N ILE A 279 17.43 2.93 -7.47
CA ILE A 279 18.58 3.76 -7.11
C ILE A 279 19.90 3.23 -7.69
N GLU A 280 20.01 1.91 -7.89
CA GLU A 280 21.25 1.30 -8.37
C GLU A 280 21.63 1.81 -9.76
N PHE A 281 20.63 2.05 -10.63
CA PHE A 281 20.85 2.59 -11.97
C PHE A 281 21.45 4.00 -11.92
N GLY A 282 20.92 4.85 -11.03
CA GLY A 282 21.45 6.19 -10.79
C GLY A 282 22.88 6.14 -10.28
N ILE A 283 23.15 5.30 -9.28
CA ILE A 283 24.49 5.12 -8.71
C ILE A 283 25.48 4.60 -9.77
N GLN A 284 25.09 3.61 -10.55
CA GLN A 284 25.93 3.01 -11.60
C GLN A 284 26.29 4.06 -12.67
N LEU A 285 25.32 4.87 -13.12
CA LEU A 285 25.56 5.91 -14.11
C LEU A 285 26.50 7.00 -13.57
N VAL A 286 26.22 7.52 -12.37
CA VAL A 286 27.06 8.56 -11.75
C VAL A 286 28.47 8.06 -11.48
N THR A 287 28.61 6.83 -11.01
CA THR A 287 29.93 6.21 -10.75
C THR A 287 30.74 6.11 -12.04
N ARG A 288 30.12 5.64 -13.12
CA ARG A 288 30.80 5.54 -14.43
C ARG A 288 31.15 6.90 -15.00
N TYR A 289 30.24 7.87 -14.92
CA TYR A 289 30.51 9.24 -15.36
C TYR A 289 31.70 9.85 -14.63
N ARG A 290 31.77 9.70 -13.30
CA ARG A 290 32.91 10.21 -12.52
C ARG A 290 34.23 9.52 -12.88
N LEU A 291 34.20 8.23 -13.20
CA LEU A 291 35.37 7.48 -13.63
C LEU A 291 35.87 7.97 -15.00
N GLU A 292 34.97 8.21 -15.96
CA GLU A 292 35.34 8.78 -17.26
C GLU A 292 35.88 10.22 -17.13
N LEU A 293 35.29 11.02 -16.23
CA LEU A 293 35.81 12.36 -15.88
C LEU A 293 37.23 12.33 -15.30
N GLN A 294 37.59 11.30 -14.53
CA GLN A 294 38.94 11.14 -13.98
C GLN A 294 39.94 10.66 -15.02
N ASN A 295 39.49 9.93 -16.04
CA ASN A 295 40.34 9.45 -17.13
C ASN A 295 40.56 10.50 -18.22
N LEU A 296 39.68 11.51 -18.30
CA LEU A 296 39.77 12.61 -19.26
C LEU A 296 41.14 13.31 -19.34
N PRO A 297 41.80 13.69 -18.23
CA PRO A 297 43.11 14.34 -18.27
C PRO A 297 44.19 13.47 -18.95
N ARG A 298 44.20 12.15 -18.69
CA ARG A 298 45.14 11.22 -19.33
C ARG A 298 44.92 11.13 -20.85
N LEU A 299 43.66 11.19 -21.29
CA LEU A 299 43.30 11.19 -22.71
C LEU A 299 43.63 12.52 -23.40
N MET A 300 43.48 13.64 -22.69
CA MET A 300 43.91 14.97 -23.18
C MET A 300 45.44 15.07 -23.32
N GLU A 301 46.21 14.43 -22.43
CA GLU A 301 47.68 14.34 -22.54
C GLU A 301 48.13 13.49 -23.74
N GLN A 302 47.42 12.41 -24.05
CA GLN A 302 47.73 11.53 -25.19
C GLN A 302 47.25 12.09 -26.54
N HIS A 303 46.19 12.90 -26.55
CA HIS A 303 45.62 13.51 -27.75
C HIS A 303 45.37 15.02 -27.57
N PRO A 304 46.42 15.86 -27.67
CA PRO A 304 46.35 17.30 -27.40
C PRO A 304 45.39 18.10 -28.29
N GLN A 305 44.98 17.53 -29.43
CA GLN A 305 44.06 18.16 -30.38
C GLN A 305 42.58 17.96 -30.03
N PHE A 306 42.25 17.05 -29.10
CA PHE A 306 40.88 16.79 -28.67
C PHE A 306 40.50 17.68 -27.47
N GLN A 307 39.70 18.72 -27.70
CA GLN A 307 39.02 19.44 -26.62
C GLN A 307 37.88 18.58 -26.06
N LEU A 308 38.22 17.60 -25.22
CA LEU A 308 37.24 16.75 -24.59
C LEU A 308 36.35 17.57 -23.63
N LYS A 309 35.04 17.59 -23.90
CA LYS A 309 34.03 18.29 -23.11
C LYS A 309 33.34 17.31 -22.14
N PRO A 310 32.70 17.80 -21.06
CA PRO A 310 31.86 16.97 -20.18
C PRO A 310 30.81 16.13 -20.93
N ASN A 311 30.35 16.62 -22.09
CA ASN A 311 29.44 15.94 -23.00
C ASN A 311 30.04 14.65 -23.60
N ASP A 312 31.33 14.65 -23.91
CA ASP A 312 31.99 13.49 -24.53
C ASP A 312 32.15 12.37 -23.50
N ALA A 313 32.55 12.72 -22.27
CA ALA A 313 32.61 11.77 -21.16
C ALA A 313 31.22 11.17 -20.83
N MET A 314 30.16 11.97 -20.92
CA MET A 314 28.79 11.46 -20.74
C MET A 314 28.36 10.53 -21.88
N ALA A 315 28.71 10.85 -23.13
CA ALA A 315 28.41 9.98 -24.27
C ALA A 315 29.11 8.61 -24.15
N VAL A 316 30.39 8.60 -23.75
CA VAL A 316 31.13 7.37 -23.47
C VAL A 316 30.49 6.61 -22.30
N THR A 317 30.11 7.32 -21.24
CA THR A 317 29.42 6.73 -20.09
C THR A 317 28.15 6.00 -20.53
N LEU A 318 27.28 6.68 -21.27
CA LEU A 318 26.01 6.13 -21.75
C LEU A 318 26.21 4.89 -22.64
N ASN A 319 27.16 4.95 -23.58
CA ASN A 319 27.51 3.80 -24.41
C ASN A 319 27.95 2.58 -23.59
N ASN A 320 28.65 2.80 -22.48
CA ASN A 320 29.16 1.74 -21.61
C ASN A 320 28.13 1.24 -20.58
N VAL A 321 27.15 2.06 -20.17
CA VAL A 321 26.16 1.66 -19.16
C VAL A 321 24.85 1.15 -19.73
N ILE A 322 24.43 1.59 -20.91
CA ILE A 322 23.10 1.24 -21.45
C ILE A 322 23.00 -0.27 -21.69
N THR A 323 24.01 -0.89 -22.30
CA THR A 323 24.01 -2.35 -22.57
C THR A 323 23.90 -3.19 -21.29
N PRO A 324 24.76 -3.04 -20.26
CA PRO A 324 24.62 -3.83 -19.04
C PRO A 324 23.32 -3.53 -18.28
N MET A 325 22.85 -2.27 -18.26
CA MET A 325 21.57 -1.92 -17.62
C MET A 325 20.37 -2.54 -18.33
N MET A 326 20.39 -2.61 -19.68
CA MET A 326 19.32 -3.28 -20.44
C MET A 326 19.27 -4.76 -20.09
N THR A 327 20.43 -5.42 -19.95
CA THR A 327 20.51 -6.84 -19.61
C THR A 327 19.99 -7.11 -18.20
N THR A 328 20.38 -6.32 -17.19
CA THR A 328 19.90 -6.49 -15.82
C THR A 328 18.41 -6.18 -15.70
N THR A 329 17.95 -5.14 -16.40
CA THR A 329 16.52 -4.79 -16.47
C THR A 329 15.72 -5.89 -17.12
N LEU A 330 16.17 -6.47 -18.24
CA LEU A 330 15.46 -7.57 -18.90
C LEU A 330 15.38 -8.82 -18.01
N ALA A 331 16.46 -9.15 -17.29
CA ALA A 331 16.45 -10.23 -16.32
C ALA A 331 15.45 -9.97 -15.18
N ALA A 332 15.43 -8.74 -14.65
CA ALA A 332 14.49 -8.33 -13.61
C ALA A 332 13.02 -8.37 -14.11
N LEU A 333 12.76 -7.88 -15.32
CA LEU A 333 11.45 -7.94 -15.96
C LEU A 333 10.94 -9.38 -16.06
N ILE A 334 11.79 -10.31 -16.53
CA ILE A 334 11.43 -11.73 -16.62
C ILE A 334 11.14 -12.30 -15.21
N GLY A 335 11.97 -11.97 -14.22
CA GLY A 335 11.80 -12.43 -12.84
C GLY A 335 10.53 -11.90 -12.16
N PHE A 336 10.24 -10.60 -12.28
CA PHE A 336 9.04 -10.00 -11.71
C PHE A 336 7.79 -10.43 -12.48
N GLN A 337 7.86 -10.52 -13.80
CA GLN A 337 6.73 -11.02 -14.58
C GLN A 337 6.43 -12.49 -14.28
N ALA A 338 7.42 -13.30 -13.89
CA ALA A 338 7.17 -14.67 -13.43
C ALA A 338 6.26 -14.72 -12.18
N MET A 339 6.17 -13.64 -11.37
CA MET A 339 5.21 -13.57 -10.28
C MET A 339 3.75 -13.61 -10.76
N SER A 340 3.47 -13.19 -12.00
CA SER A 340 2.12 -13.29 -12.57
C SER A 340 1.69 -14.73 -12.87
N LEU A 341 2.59 -15.71 -12.75
CA LEU A 341 2.24 -17.14 -12.76
C LEU A 341 1.65 -17.61 -11.41
N GLY A 342 1.77 -16.79 -10.37
CA GLY A 342 1.15 -17.05 -9.07
C GLY A 342 -0.39 -16.99 -9.17
N ARG A 343 -1.06 -17.90 -8.45
CA ARG A 343 -2.54 -17.96 -8.43
C ARG A 343 -3.17 -16.81 -7.64
N LEU A 344 -2.43 -16.21 -6.72
CA LEU A 344 -2.92 -15.10 -5.92
C LEU A 344 -2.82 -13.81 -6.74
N THR A 345 -3.92 -13.08 -6.84
CA THR A 345 -4.05 -11.89 -7.71
C THR A 345 -3.01 -10.81 -7.37
N PHE A 346 -2.71 -10.63 -6.09
CA PHE A 346 -1.74 -9.62 -5.65
C PHE A 346 -0.30 -9.91 -6.11
N LEU A 347 0.09 -11.17 -6.35
CA LEU A 347 1.41 -11.51 -6.89
C LEU A 347 1.55 -10.99 -8.33
N GLY A 348 0.49 -11.11 -9.14
CA GLY A 348 0.46 -10.58 -10.50
C GLY A 348 0.49 -9.06 -10.53
N ASP A 349 -0.26 -8.40 -9.65
CA ASP A 349 -0.23 -6.94 -9.50
C ASP A 349 1.17 -6.46 -9.10
N MET A 350 1.80 -7.09 -8.09
CA MET A 350 3.18 -6.78 -7.68
C MET A 350 4.18 -7.02 -8.81
N GLY A 351 4.10 -8.15 -9.51
CA GLY A 351 4.98 -8.48 -10.63
C GLY A 351 4.91 -7.45 -11.76
N THR A 352 3.69 -7.00 -12.08
CA THR A 352 3.45 -5.96 -13.09
C THR A 352 4.02 -4.62 -12.64
N MET A 353 3.72 -4.19 -11.41
CA MET A 353 4.21 -2.93 -10.84
C MET A 353 5.73 -2.90 -10.78
N MET A 354 6.38 -3.97 -10.29
CA MET A 354 7.83 -4.05 -10.19
C MET A 354 8.48 -4.07 -11.58
N SER A 355 7.91 -4.81 -12.54
CA SER A 355 8.42 -4.85 -13.91
C SER A 355 8.47 -3.44 -14.52
N TYR A 356 7.33 -2.74 -14.49
CA TYR A 356 7.26 -1.37 -14.99
C TYR A 356 8.14 -0.42 -14.19
N GLY A 357 8.22 -0.57 -12.88
CA GLY A 357 9.02 0.32 -12.03
C GLY A 357 10.53 0.20 -12.24
N VAL A 358 11.04 -1.00 -12.48
CA VAL A 358 12.45 -1.19 -12.83
C VAL A 358 12.75 -0.60 -14.21
N ALA A 359 11.89 -0.86 -15.20
CA ALA A 359 12.04 -0.27 -16.53
C ALA A 359 11.97 1.26 -16.49
N ALA A 360 11.01 1.83 -15.77
CA ALA A 360 10.86 3.27 -15.59
C ALA A 360 12.08 3.88 -14.89
N SER A 361 12.61 3.21 -13.85
CA SER A 361 13.81 3.65 -13.13
C SER A 361 15.05 3.63 -14.02
N MET A 362 15.20 2.60 -14.86
CA MET A 362 16.27 2.54 -15.86
C MET A 362 16.15 3.69 -16.86
N ILE A 363 14.96 3.92 -17.42
CA ILE A 363 14.73 5.01 -18.38
C ILE A 363 15.05 6.35 -17.71
N ALA A 364 14.58 6.60 -16.50
CA ALA A 364 14.90 7.80 -15.73
C ALA A 364 16.41 7.95 -15.50
N ALA A 365 17.11 6.85 -15.20
CA ALA A 365 18.56 6.86 -15.04
C ALA A 365 19.27 7.30 -16.32
N ILE A 366 19.00 6.66 -17.47
CA ILE A 366 19.73 6.96 -18.72
C ILE A 366 19.29 8.26 -19.40
N THR A 367 18.16 8.85 -19.01
CA THR A 367 17.65 10.13 -19.57
C THR A 367 17.90 11.32 -18.65
N ILE A 368 17.32 11.28 -17.46
CA ILE A 368 17.20 12.42 -16.56
C ILE A 368 18.54 12.67 -15.85
N VAL A 369 19.21 11.63 -15.38
CA VAL A 369 20.47 11.78 -14.64
C VAL A 369 21.56 12.44 -15.51
N PRO A 370 21.84 11.97 -16.75
CA PRO A 370 22.76 12.66 -17.65
C PRO A 370 22.37 14.11 -17.91
N ALA A 371 21.09 14.37 -18.18
CA ALA A 371 20.64 15.72 -18.52
C ALA A 371 20.85 16.68 -17.35
N ILE A 372 20.53 16.25 -16.13
CA ILE A 372 20.75 17.03 -14.91
C ILE A 372 22.25 17.25 -14.68
N ILE A 373 23.07 16.21 -14.76
CA ILE A 373 24.53 16.33 -14.58
C ILE A 373 25.13 17.30 -15.59
N LEU A 374 24.78 17.17 -16.86
CA LEU A 374 25.29 18.04 -17.92
C LEU A 374 24.87 19.49 -17.71
N ILE A 375 23.64 19.77 -17.32
CA ILE A 375 23.20 21.14 -16.99
C ILE A 375 23.98 21.66 -15.78
N ILE A 376 24.13 20.84 -14.75
CA ILE A 376 24.83 21.20 -13.52
C ILE A 376 26.33 21.48 -13.76
N ASP A 377 26.98 20.76 -14.67
CA ASP A 377 28.41 20.90 -14.97
C ASP A 377 28.71 21.92 -16.07
N THR A 378 27.77 22.14 -17.01
CA THR A 378 27.84 23.26 -17.96
C THR A 378 27.48 24.60 -17.31
N MET A 379 26.64 24.61 -16.28
CA MET A 379 26.48 25.73 -15.36
C MET A 379 27.74 25.89 -14.51
N ASN A 380 28.70 26.61 -15.08
CA ASN A 380 30.00 26.88 -14.51
C ASN A 380 29.86 27.71 -13.20
N MET A 381 29.79 27.03 -12.05
CA MET A 381 29.66 27.61 -10.70
C MET A 381 30.75 28.65 -10.38
N LYS A 382 31.91 28.60 -11.06
CA LYS A 382 32.97 29.62 -10.99
C LYS A 382 32.51 30.99 -11.48
N LYS A 383 31.66 31.05 -12.51
CA LYS A 383 31.09 32.31 -13.03
C LYS A 383 30.05 32.88 -12.06
N ILE A 384 29.24 32.04 -11.44
CA ILE A 384 28.20 32.47 -10.48
C ILE A 384 28.85 32.94 -9.17
N TYR A 385 29.84 32.20 -8.66
CA TYR A 385 30.59 32.58 -7.46
C TYR A 385 31.41 33.87 -7.65
N ASN A 386 32.08 34.04 -8.80
CA ASN A 386 32.77 35.30 -9.10
C ASN A 386 31.79 36.47 -9.29
N LYS A 387 30.60 36.23 -9.84
CA LYS A 387 29.56 37.26 -10.01
C LYS A 387 28.93 37.68 -8.67
N LEU A 388 28.85 36.76 -7.70
CA LEU A 388 28.38 37.03 -6.33
C LEU A 388 29.46 37.65 -5.42
N ARG A 389 30.74 37.59 -5.80
CA ARG A 389 31.84 38.25 -5.08
C ARG A 389 32.16 39.66 -5.61
N THR A 390 31.63 40.01 -6.78
CA THR A 390 31.75 41.33 -7.42
C THR A 390 30.52 42.23 -7.21
N VAL A 391 29.55 41.77 -6.41
CA VAL A 391 28.48 42.58 -5.81
C VAL A 391 28.77 42.64 -4.32
#